data_AF-A0A1X6YJX9-F1
#
_entry.id   AF-A0A1X6YJX9-F1
#
_cell.length_a   1.000
_cell.length_b   1.000
_cell.length_c   1.000
_cell.angle_alpha   90.00
_cell.angle_beta   90.00
_cell.angle_gamma   90.00
#
_symmetry.space_group_name_H-M   'P 1'
#
loop_
_entity.id
_entity.type
_entity.pdbx_description
1 polymer ?
#
loop_
_entity_poly.entity_id
_entity_poly.type
_entity_poly.pdbx_seq_one_letter_code
_entity_poly.pdbx_strand_id
1 'polypeptide(L)'
;MTDKQWTEAGEAVTTLILDVFRLNGRLQLAGDRLVAELGLTSARWQILGAIAYAEQPESVAWHARTMGVHRQGVQRIVNELKKEEIVEIQSNPHHKRAHLVVLTSKGQELFEAAIALQVPWVNELSEGLSTDNIEIAQKIIGTLKARLQESSNARD
;
A
#
# COMPACT_ATOMS: atom_id res chain seq x y z
N MET A 1 26.04 20.90 22.16
CA MET A 1 25.35 20.32 20.99
C MET A 1 26.07 19.03 20.67
N THR A 2 25.50 17.89 21.01
CA THR A 2 26.11 16.59 20.76
C THR A 2 26.15 16.36 19.26
N ASP A 3 27.35 16.29 18.69
CA ASP A 3 27.59 15.93 17.30
C ASP A 3 27.06 14.52 17.11
N LYS A 4 25.83 14.38 16.59
CA LYS A 4 25.26 13.06 16.31
C LYS A 4 25.96 12.54 15.05
N GLN A 5 27.06 11.80 15.23
CA GLN A 5 27.61 11.00 14.15
C GLN A 5 26.78 9.72 14.04
N TRP A 6 26.04 9.61 12.93
CA TRP A 6 25.46 8.34 12.53
C TRP A 6 26.58 7.31 12.35
N THR A 7 26.29 6.03 12.60
CA THR A 7 27.13 4.96 12.05
C THR A 7 27.02 5.00 10.52
N GLU A 8 27.98 4.40 9.81
CA GLU A 8 27.91 4.26 8.35
C GLU A 8 26.58 3.66 7.87
N ALA A 9 26.11 2.60 8.56
CA ALA A 9 24.81 2.00 8.29
C ALA A 9 23.63 2.96 8.59
N GLY A 10 23.74 3.79 9.64
CA GLY A 10 22.73 4.78 9.99
C GLY A 10 22.61 5.90 8.95
N GLU A 11 23.74 6.33 8.37
CA GLU A 11 23.76 7.30 7.27
C GLU A 11 23.16 6.70 6.00
N ALA A 12 23.57 5.48 5.62
CA ALA A 12 23.02 4.78 4.46
C ALA A 12 21.50 4.56 4.57
N VAL A 13 21.01 4.14 5.74
CA VAL A 13 19.56 3.98 5.99
C VAL A 13 18.83 5.33 5.94
N THR A 14 19.46 6.41 6.42
CA THR A 14 18.88 7.75 6.35
C THR A 14 18.67 8.18 4.89
N THR A 15 19.68 7.98 4.04
CA THR A 15 19.57 8.26 2.60
C THR A 15 18.46 7.43 1.95
N LEU A 16 18.42 6.12 2.23
CA LEU A 16 17.38 5.24 1.71
C LEU A 16 15.97 5.70 2.10
N ILE A 17 15.76 6.11 3.36
CA ILE A 17 14.46 6.63 3.82
C ILE A 17 14.02 7.85 3.01
N LEU A 18 14.95 8.79 2.76
CA LEU A 18 14.64 9.99 1.97
C LEU A 18 14.29 9.63 0.53
N ASP A 19 14.98 8.67 -0.06
CA ASP A 19 14.68 8.19 -1.41
C ASP A 19 13.33 7.46 -1.47
N VAL A 20 12.98 6.67 -0.45
CA VAL A 20 11.65 6.05 -0.34
C VAL A 20 10.54 7.10 -0.29
N PHE A 21 10.70 8.18 0.48
CA PHE A 21 9.68 9.24 0.53
C PHE A 21 9.51 9.94 -0.82
N ARG A 22 10.61 10.26 -1.49
CA ARG A 22 10.59 10.90 -2.82
C ARG A 22 10.00 9.97 -3.87
N LEU A 23 10.39 8.70 -3.85
CA LEU A 23 9.86 7.67 -4.73
C LEU A 23 8.37 7.49 -4.51
N ASN A 24 7.90 7.41 -3.26
CA ASN A 24 6.47 7.33 -2.97
C ASN A 24 5.70 8.50 -3.58
N GLY A 25 6.18 9.74 -3.45
CA GLY A 25 5.54 10.90 -4.09
C GLY A 25 5.47 10.77 -5.62
N ARG A 26 6.54 10.30 -6.27
CA ARG A 26 6.56 10.06 -7.72
C ARG A 26 5.63 8.93 -8.14
N LEU A 27 5.58 7.84 -7.37
CA LEU A 27 4.70 6.70 -7.61
C LEU A 27 3.23 7.10 -7.49
N GLN A 28 2.87 7.92 -6.49
CA GLN A 28 1.49 8.42 -6.35
C GLN A 28 1.09 9.30 -7.55
N LEU A 29 1.95 10.22 -7.98
CA LEU A 29 1.67 11.07 -9.16
C LEU A 29 1.60 10.27 -10.46
N ALA A 30 2.47 9.28 -10.64
CA ALA A 30 2.47 8.41 -11.82
C ALA A 30 1.25 7.48 -11.82
N GLY A 31 0.94 6.86 -10.68
CA GLY A 31 -0.24 6.03 -10.50
C GLY A 31 -1.54 6.81 -10.73
N ASP A 32 -1.63 8.05 -10.27
CA ASP A 32 -2.83 8.88 -10.46
C ASP A 32 -3.10 9.10 -11.94
N ARG A 33 -2.04 9.36 -12.73
CA ARG A 33 -2.15 9.47 -14.18
C ARG A 33 -2.49 8.14 -14.83
N LEU A 34 -1.87 7.05 -14.36
CA LEU A 34 -2.05 5.71 -14.91
C LEU A 34 -3.52 5.25 -14.81
N VAL A 35 -4.17 5.47 -13.67
CA VAL A 35 -5.53 4.97 -13.42
C VAL A 35 -6.62 6.03 -13.60
N ALA A 36 -6.26 7.24 -14.08
CA ALA A 36 -7.19 8.36 -14.22
C ALA A 36 -8.40 8.03 -15.11
N GLU A 37 -8.18 7.33 -16.23
CA GLU A 37 -9.25 6.97 -17.17
C GLU A 37 -10.26 5.97 -16.58
N LEU A 38 -9.86 5.25 -15.52
CA LEU A 38 -10.73 4.35 -14.77
C LEU A 38 -11.54 5.06 -13.67
N GLY A 39 -11.41 6.40 -13.55
CA GLY A 39 -12.03 7.17 -12.47
C GLY A 39 -11.41 6.90 -11.10
N LEU A 40 -10.22 6.31 -11.07
CA LEU A 40 -9.48 5.98 -9.85
C LEU A 40 -8.43 7.05 -9.51
N THR A 41 -7.95 6.96 -8.28
CA THR A 41 -6.69 7.57 -7.84
C THR A 41 -5.77 6.47 -7.35
N SER A 42 -4.46 6.74 -7.21
CA SER A 42 -3.48 5.83 -6.63
C SER A 42 -3.90 5.35 -5.25
N ALA A 43 -4.46 6.24 -4.42
CA ALA A 43 -4.94 5.87 -3.09
C ALA A 43 -6.11 4.88 -3.16
N ARG A 44 -7.07 5.09 -4.06
CA ARG A 44 -8.19 4.15 -4.27
C ARG A 44 -7.68 2.82 -4.83
N TRP A 45 -6.79 2.88 -5.82
CA TRP A 45 -6.18 1.71 -6.45
C TRP A 45 -5.37 0.86 -5.46
N GLN A 46 -4.59 1.49 -4.58
CA GLN A 46 -3.86 0.80 -3.51
C GLN A 46 -4.81 0.09 -2.53
N ILE A 47 -5.96 0.68 -2.22
CA ILE A 47 -6.99 0.01 -1.40
C ILE A 47 -7.59 -1.19 -2.13
N LEU A 48 -7.91 -1.07 -3.42
CA LEU A 48 -8.40 -2.20 -4.21
C LEU A 48 -7.38 -3.33 -4.26
N GLY A 49 -6.10 -3.02 -4.50
CA GLY A 49 -5.02 -4.00 -4.45
C GLY A 49 -4.86 -4.64 -3.06
N ALA A 50 -4.95 -3.86 -2.00
CA ALA A 50 -4.86 -4.38 -0.63
C ALA A 50 -6.02 -5.34 -0.29
N ILE A 51 -7.20 -5.15 -0.88
CA ILE A 51 -8.34 -6.07 -0.74
C ILE A 51 -8.15 -7.29 -1.64
N ALA A 52 -7.77 -7.09 -2.91
CA ALA A 52 -7.62 -8.15 -3.90
C ALA A 52 -6.51 -9.16 -3.56
N TYR A 53 -5.40 -8.70 -3.00
CA TYR A 53 -4.27 -9.54 -2.63
C TYR A 53 -4.32 -10.08 -1.20
N ALA A 54 -5.37 -9.78 -0.44
CA ALA A 54 -5.53 -10.37 0.89
C ALA A 54 -5.88 -11.86 0.75
N GLU A 55 -5.21 -12.73 1.52
CA GLU A 55 -5.48 -14.17 1.54
C GLU A 55 -6.92 -14.49 1.97
N GLN A 56 -7.51 -13.61 2.77
CA GLN A 56 -8.88 -13.67 3.25
C GLN A 56 -9.45 -12.24 3.36
N PRO A 57 -10.78 -12.07 3.38
CA PRO A 57 -11.40 -10.77 3.64
C PRO A 57 -10.96 -10.19 4.98
N GLU A 58 -10.54 -8.92 4.97
CA GLU A 58 -9.98 -8.24 6.13
C GLU A 58 -10.76 -6.98 6.50
N SER A 59 -10.59 -6.52 7.73
CA SER A 59 -11.24 -5.29 8.20
C SER A 59 -10.49 -4.04 7.74
N VAL A 60 -11.19 -2.89 7.69
CA VAL A 60 -10.56 -1.57 7.45
C VAL A 60 -9.37 -1.31 8.38
N ALA A 61 -9.47 -1.73 9.65
CA ALA A 61 -8.40 -1.55 10.61
C ALA A 61 -7.18 -2.41 10.28
N TRP A 62 -7.38 -3.61 9.75
CA TRP A 62 -6.30 -4.47 9.32
C TRP A 62 -5.61 -3.90 8.08
N HIS A 63 -6.36 -3.51 7.04
CA HIS A 63 -5.78 -2.87 5.85
C HIS A 63 -4.98 -1.62 6.20
N ALA A 64 -5.49 -0.77 7.10
CA ALA A 64 -4.78 0.42 7.57
C ALA A 64 -3.42 0.09 8.23
N ARG A 65 -3.38 -0.94 9.09
CA ARG A 65 -2.13 -1.41 9.71
C ARG A 65 -1.15 -1.95 8.69
N THR A 66 -1.60 -2.83 7.79
CA THR A 66 -0.76 -3.45 6.75
C THR A 66 -0.17 -2.40 5.80
N MET A 67 -0.94 -1.36 5.48
CA MET A 67 -0.52 -0.26 4.62
C MET A 67 0.30 0.82 5.35
N GLY A 68 0.35 0.80 6.69
CA GLY A 68 1.05 1.82 7.48
C GLY A 68 0.41 3.21 7.41
N VAL A 69 -0.92 3.28 7.27
CA VAL A 69 -1.67 4.55 7.16
C VAL A 69 -2.75 4.67 8.23
N HIS A 70 -3.24 5.88 8.47
CA HIS A 70 -4.30 6.10 9.43
C HIS A 70 -5.63 5.47 9.00
N ARG A 71 -6.26 4.73 9.92
CA ARG A 71 -7.55 4.05 9.70
C ARG A 71 -8.64 4.97 9.16
N GLN A 72 -8.70 6.23 9.59
CA GLN A 72 -9.72 7.18 9.13
C GLN A 72 -9.61 7.44 7.62
N GLY A 73 -8.39 7.52 7.08
CA GLY A 73 -8.16 7.69 5.65
C GLY A 73 -8.65 6.49 4.85
N VAL A 74 -8.32 5.28 5.31
CA VAL A 74 -8.79 4.02 4.72
C VAL A 74 -10.31 3.93 4.78
N GLN A 75 -10.92 4.22 5.93
CA GLN A 75 -12.36 4.20 6.12
C GLN A 75 -13.08 5.16 5.17
N ARG A 76 -12.54 6.37 4.97
CA ARG A 76 -13.10 7.35 4.04
C ARG A 76 -13.13 6.78 2.61
N ILE A 77 -12.00 6.24 2.14
CA ILE A 77 -11.89 5.66 0.79
C ILE A 77 -12.83 4.45 0.64
N VAL A 78 -12.87 3.54 1.62
CA VAL A 78 -13.77 2.38 1.59
C VAL A 78 -15.24 2.82 1.54
N ASN A 79 -15.62 3.87 2.27
CA ASN A 79 -16.98 4.39 2.23
C ASN A 79 -17.33 5.00 0.85
N GLU A 80 -16.38 5.66 0.19
CA GLU A 80 -16.55 6.18 -1.17
C GLU A 80 -16.71 5.04 -2.18
N LEU A 81 -15.81 4.05 -2.15
CA LEU A 81 -15.87 2.85 -2.98
C LEU A 81 -17.19 2.08 -2.77
N LYS A 82 -17.69 2.02 -1.53
CA LYS A 82 -18.96 1.36 -1.22
C LYS A 82 -20.16 2.08 -1.84
N LYS A 83 -20.18 3.42 -1.80
CA LYS A 83 -21.24 4.22 -2.44
C LYS A 83 -21.28 4.01 -3.94
N GLU A 84 -20.13 3.70 -4.54
CA GLU A 84 -19.99 3.38 -5.96
C GLU A 84 -20.17 1.89 -6.26
N GLU A 85 -20.54 1.07 -5.27
CA GLU A 85 -20.74 -0.38 -5.39
C GLU A 85 -19.50 -1.15 -5.86
N ILE A 86 -18.30 -0.58 -5.63
CA ILE A 86 -17.01 -1.19 -5.94
C ILE A 86 -16.59 -2.17 -4.83
N VAL A 87 -16.94 -1.85 -3.59
CA VAL A 87 -16.74 -2.73 -2.43
C VAL A 87 -18.03 -2.93 -1.68
N GLU A 88 -18.14 -4.06 -1.00
CA GLU A 88 -19.21 -4.33 -0.04
C GLU A 88 -18.65 -4.65 1.34
N ILE A 89 -19.53 -4.59 2.34
CA ILE A 89 -19.17 -4.79 3.75
C ILE A 89 -19.88 -6.04 4.24
N GLN A 90 -19.10 -7.03 4.67
CA GLN A 90 -19.61 -8.30 5.18
C GLN A 90 -19.46 -8.39 6.70
N SER A 91 -20.37 -9.13 7.33
CA SER A 91 -20.29 -9.45 8.75
C SER A 91 -19.04 -10.26 9.05
N ASN A 92 -18.33 -9.90 10.11
CA ASN A 92 -17.18 -10.68 10.59
C ASN A 92 -17.65 -11.68 11.67
N PRO A 93 -17.59 -13.00 11.43
CA PRO A 93 -18.02 -14.02 12.38
C PRO A 93 -17.25 -13.96 13.71
N HIS A 94 -15.99 -13.54 13.66
CA HIS A 94 -15.09 -13.52 14.82
C HIS A 94 -15.15 -12.21 15.59
N HIS A 95 -15.63 -11.12 14.97
CA HIS A 95 -15.63 -9.80 15.60
C HIS A 95 -16.78 -8.91 15.12
N LYS A 96 -17.91 -8.91 15.85
CA LYS A 96 -19.17 -8.23 15.50
C LYS A 96 -19.06 -6.78 14.99
N ARG A 97 -18.07 -6.00 15.46
CA ARG A 97 -17.89 -4.59 15.07
C ARG A 97 -16.84 -4.36 13.98
N ALA A 98 -16.04 -5.37 13.65
CA ALA A 98 -14.93 -5.26 12.69
C ALA A 98 -15.33 -5.93 11.38
N HIS A 99 -16.28 -5.31 10.69
CA HIS A 99 -16.77 -5.78 9.40
C HIS A 99 -15.64 -5.94 8.38
N LEU A 100 -15.80 -6.94 7.52
CA LEU A 100 -14.86 -7.28 6.46
C LEU A 100 -15.18 -6.45 5.22
N VAL A 101 -14.16 -6.06 4.47
CA VAL A 101 -14.30 -5.36 3.20
C VAL A 101 -13.94 -6.32 2.09
N VAL A 102 -14.80 -6.44 1.08
CA VAL A 102 -14.55 -7.28 -0.10
C VAL A 102 -14.88 -6.51 -1.38
N LEU A 103 -14.23 -6.90 -2.48
CA LEU A 103 -14.58 -6.41 -3.81
C LEU A 103 -15.92 -7.01 -4.24
N THR A 104 -16.76 -6.19 -4.88
CA THR A 104 -17.89 -6.70 -5.67
C THR A 104 -17.38 -7.17 -7.03
N SER A 105 -18.23 -7.79 -7.86
CA SER A 105 -17.87 -8.11 -9.25
C SER A 105 -17.40 -6.86 -10.02
N LYS A 106 -18.11 -5.73 -9.85
CA LYS A 106 -17.71 -4.43 -10.42
C LYS A 106 -16.34 -3.98 -9.94
N GLY A 107 -16.05 -4.17 -8.65
CA GLY A 107 -14.74 -3.82 -8.10
C GLY A 107 -13.61 -4.73 -8.58
N GLN A 108 -13.91 -6.00 -8.80
CA GLN A 108 -12.97 -6.95 -9.38
C GLN A 108 -12.63 -6.55 -10.82
N GLU A 109 -13.64 -6.27 -11.67
CA GLU A 109 -13.43 -5.81 -13.05
C GLU A 109 -12.63 -4.50 -13.10
N LEU A 110 -12.93 -3.55 -12.21
CA LEU A 110 -12.21 -2.28 -12.12
C LEU A 110 -10.75 -2.48 -11.71
N PHE A 111 -10.49 -3.40 -10.77
CA PHE A 111 -9.13 -3.75 -10.35
C PHE A 111 -8.36 -4.44 -11.47
N GLU A 112 -8.98 -5.39 -12.19
CA GLU A 112 -8.37 -6.06 -13.34
C GLU A 112 -8.02 -5.08 -14.47
N ALA A 113 -8.89 -4.11 -14.75
CA ALA A 113 -8.58 -3.04 -15.70
C ALA A 113 -7.37 -2.20 -15.25
N ALA A 114 -7.25 -1.91 -13.95
CA ALA A 114 -6.08 -1.22 -13.42
C ALA A 114 -4.79 -2.06 -13.53
N ILE A 115 -4.88 -3.38 -13.34
CA ILE A 115 -3.76 -4.30 -13.54
C ILE A 115 -3.35 -4.33 -15.02
N ALA A 116 -4.30 -4.34 -15.95
CA ALA A 116 -3.99 -4.31 -17.38
C ALA A 116 -3.19 -3.06 -17.81
N LEU A 117 -3.41 -1.92 -17.14
CA LEU A 117 -2.60 -0.70 -17.31
C LEU A 117 -1.26 -0.77 -16.58
N GLN A 118 -1.24 -1.37 -15.38
CA GLN A 118 -0.04 -1.45 -14.55
C GLN A 118 1.02 -2.38 -15.13
N VAL A 119 0.64 -3.51 -15.72
CA VAL A 119 1.57 -4.52 -16.26
C VAL A 119 2.59 -3.91 -17.26
N PRO A 120 2.17 -3.25 -18.36
CA PRO A 120 3.13 -2.64 -19.28
C PRO A 120 3.92 -1.51 -18.61
N TRP A 121 3.28 -0.72 -17.74
CA TRP A 121 3.94 0.37 -17.02
C TRP A 121 5.07 -0.11 -16.11
N VAL A 122 4.90 -1.20 -15.36
CA VAL A 122 5.99 -1.73 -14.53
C VAL A 122 7.04 -2.48 -15.33
N ASN A 123 6.67 -3.10 -16.46
CA ASN A 123 7.65 -3.71 -17.35
C ASN A 123 8.63 -2.64 -17.86
N GLU A 124 8.11 -1.52 -18.37
CA GLU A 124 8.91 -0.36 -18.80
C GLU A 124 9.73 0.22 -17.64
N LEU A 125 9.11 0.42 -16.47
CA LEU A 125 9.80 0.96 -15.29
C LEU A 125 10.93 0.04 -14.79
N SER A 126 10.85 -1.25 -15.08
CA SER A 126 11.82 -2.26 -14.67
C SER A 126 12.96 -2.49 -15.68
N GLU A 127 12.91 -1.85 -16.86
CA GLU A 127 13.92 -2.04 -17.89
C GLU A 127 15.34 -1.76 -17.36
N GLY A 128 16.24 -2.72 -17.56
CA GLY A 128 17.63 -2.64 -17.11
C GLY A 128 17.86 -2.89 -15.61
N LEU A 129 16.81 -3.17 -14.82
CA LEU A 129 16.95 -3.54 -13.42
C LEU A 129 17.25 -5.02 -13.24
N SER A 130 18.19 -5.34 -12.34
CA SER A 130 18.47 -6.72 -11.93
C SER A 130 17.42 -7.20 -10.91
N THR A 131 16.88 -8.39 -11.12
CA THR A 131 15.96 -9.05 -10.18
C THR A 131 16.60 -9.24 -8.80
N ASP A 132 17.89 -9.60 -8.76
CA ASP A 132 18.63 -9.81 -7.51
C ASP A 132 18.72 -8.51 -6.70
N ASN A 133 18.96 -7.37 -7.38
CA ASN A 133 19.01 -6.06 -6.73
C ASN A 133 17.64 -5.64 -6.20
N ILE A 134 16.56 -5.94 -6.94
CA ILE A 134 15.18 -5.70 -6.49
C ILE A 134 14.89 -6.54 -5.24
N GLU A 135 15.28 -7.81 -5.21
CA GLU A 135 15.10 -8.67 -4.04
C GLU A 135 15.88 -8.17 -2.81
N ILE A 136 17.11 -7.68 -3.00
CA ILE A 136 17.90 -7.08 -1.92
C ILE A 136 17.19 -5.84 -1.37
N ALA A 137 16.71 -4.94 -2.25
CA ALA A 137 15.96 -3.76 -1.85
C ALA A 137 14.69 -4.14 -1.08
N GLN A 138 13.94 -5.14 -1.55
CA GLN A 138 12.74 -5.64 -0.86
C GLN A 138 13.07 -6.20 0.53
N LYS A 139 14.15 -6.98 0.69
CA LYS A 139 14.59 -7.51 1.99
C LYS A 139 14.95 -6.39 2.98
N ILE A 140 15.64 -5.34 2.50
CA ILE A 140 16.00 -4.18 3.33
C ILE A 140 14.74 -3.42 3.76
N ILE A 141 13.85 -3.09 2.81
CA ILE A 141 12.59 -2.40 3.09
C ILE A 141 11.73 -3.22 4.06
N GLY A 142 11.62 -4.54 3.85
CA GLY A 142 10.91 -5.45 4.74
C GLY A 142 11.45 -5.43 6.17
N THR A 143 12.78 -5.45 6.33
CA THR A 143 13.44 -5.35 7.63
C THR A 143 13.12 -4.04 8.34
N LEU A 144 13.16 -2.92 7.61
CA LEU A 144 12.83 -1.60 8.16
C LEU A 144 11.35 -1.51 8.58
N LYS A 145 10.43 -2.04 7.76
CA LYS A 145 8.99 -2.10 8.08
C LYS A 145 8.74 -2.90 9.36
N ALA A 146 9.34 -4.07 9.51
CA ALA A 146 9.19 -4.91 10.70
C ALA A 146 9.64 -4.18 11.97
N ARG A 147 10.82 -3.53 11.94
CA ARG A 147 11.34 -2.75 13.09
C ARG A 147 10.42 -1.59 13.47
N LEU A 148 9.81 -0.92 12.50
CA LEU A 148 8.85 0.17 12.75
C LEU A 148 7.55 -0.35 13.36
N GLN A 149 7.07 -1.53 12.94
CA GLN A 149 5.88 -2.17 13.51
C GLN A 149 6.11 -2.62 14.95
N GLU A 150 7.27 -3.25 15.25
CA GLU A 150 7.66 -3.63 16.61
C GLU A 150 7.75 -2.41 17.54
N SER A 151 8.36 -1.32 17.09
CA SER A 151 8.45 -0.08 17.88
C SER A 151 7.09 0.60 18.11
N SER A 152 6.10 0.37 17.25
CA SER A 152 4.74 0.87 17.45
C SER A 152 4.01 0.02 18.50
N ASN A 153 4.11 -1.31 18.40
CA ASN A 153 3.46 -2.23 19.34
C ASN A 153 4.05 -2.18 20.75
N ALA A 154 5.32 -1.78 20.90
CA ALA A 154 5.96 -1.62 22.22
C ALA A 154 5.60 -0.30 22.93
N ARG A 155 4.87 0.61 22.26
CA ARG A 155 4.45 1.91 22.80
C ARG A 155 2.94 1.99 23.11
N ASP A 156 2.20 0.92 22.80
CA ASP A 156 0.80 0.71 23.19
C ASP A 156 0.73 -0.26 24.39
#